data_AF-A0A972DPM0-F1
#
_entry.id   AF-A0A972DPM0-F1
#
_cell.length_a   1.000
_cell.length_b   1.000
_cell.length_c   1.000
_cell.angle_alpha   90.00
_cell.angle_beta   90.00
_cell.angle_gamma   90.00
#
_symmetry.space_group_name_H-M   'P 1'
#
loop_
_entity.id
_entity.type
_entity.pdbx_description
1 polymer ?
#
loop_
_entity_poly.entity_id
_entity_poly.type
_entity_poly.pdbx_seq_one_letter_code
_entity_poly.pdbx_strand_id
1 'polypeptide(L)' 'MPSNERRKEIQRRRHRAKKIAQWTRQLKSAKVSEKSLIAEKIRRLTPGAERVLANLGLDEPV' A
#
# COMPACT_ATOMS: atom_id res chain seq x y z
N MET A 1 -25.07 -7.73 10.90
CA MET A 1 -25.48 -7.44 9.51
C MET A 1 -24.86 -8.48 8.58
N PRO A 2 -25.63 -9.23 7.78
CA PRO A 2 -25.07 -10.23 6.88
C PRO A 2 -24.19 -9.52 5.86
N SER A 3 -22.88 -9.76 5.97
CA SER A 3 -21.88 -9.04 5.21
C SER A 3 -21.73 -9.72 3.86
N ASN A 4 -22.51 -9.27 2.88
CA ASN A 4 -22.39 -9.67 1.48
C ASN A 4 -20.91 -9.57 1.05
N GLU A 5 -20.33 -10.64 0.50
CA GLU A 5 -18.92 -10.70 0.09
C GLU A 5 -18.54 -9.54 -0.85
N ARG A 6 -19.49 -9.05 -1.66
CA ARG A 6 -19.32 -7.84 -2.48
C ARG A 6 -19.02 -6.59 -1.62
N ARG A 7 -19.74 -6.42 -0.51
CA ARG A 7 -19.50 -5.29 0.41
C ARG A 7 -18.15 -5.42 1.12
N LYS A 8 -17.77 -6.64 1.53
CA LYS A 8 -16.45 -6.89 2.12
C LYS A 8 -15.32 -6.58 1.14
N GLU A 9 -15.48 -6.97 -0.13
CA GLU A 9 -14.47 -6.67 -1.15
C GLU A 9 -14.36 -5.15 -1.42
N ILE A 10 -15.48 -4.43 -1.48
CA ILE A 10 -15.47 -2.96 -1.59
C ILE A 10 -14.75 -2.33 -0.40
N GLN A 11 -14.99 -2.82 0.82
CA GLN A 11 -14.29 -2.33 2.02
C GLN A 11 -12.79 -2.62 1.95
N ARG A 12 -12.38 -3.83 1.53
CA ARG A 12 -10.96 -4.18 1.33
C ARG A 12 -10.30 -3.25 0.30
N ARG A 13 -10.95 -2.98 -0.83
CA ARG A 13 -10.46 -2.04 -1.85
C ARG A 13 -10.31 -0.63 -1.29
N ARG A 14 -11.31 -0.11 -0.57
CA ARG A 14 -11.25 1.22 0.06
C ARG A 14 -10.15 1.31 1.11
N HIS A 15 -9.96 0.26 1.91
CA HIS A 15 -8.89 0.19 2.90
C HIS A 15 -7.51 0.22 2.24
N ARG A 16 -7.31 -0.58 1.17
CA ARG A 16 -6.07 -0.55 0.37
C ARG A 16 -5.79 0.85 -0.18
N ALA A 17 -6.78 1.47 -0.83
CA ALA A 17 -6.63 2.82 -1.38
C ALA A 17 -6.26 3.87 -0.32
N LYS A 18 -6.93 3.84 0.85
CA LYS A 18 -6.65 4.77 1.96
C LYS A 18 -5.22 4.61 2.49
N LYS A 19 -4.76 3.37 2.66
CA LYS A 19 -3.41 3.08 3.17
C LYS A 19 -2.32 3.48 2.18
N ILE A 20 -2.51 3.17 0.89
CA ILE A 20 -1.60 3.61 -0.16
C ILE A 20 -1.49 5.14 -0.15
N ALA A 21 -2.60 5.87 -0.19
CA ALA A 21 -2.58 7.34 -0.16
C ALA A 21 -1.88 7.90 1.09
N GLN A 22 -2.10 7.29 2.27
CA GLN A 22 -1.43 7.68 3.51
C GLN A 22 0.09 7.52 3.41
N TRP A 23 0.55 6.37 2.91
CA TRP A 23 1.97 6.09 2.76
C TRP A 23 2.62 6.93 1.66
N THR A 24 1.94 7.16 0.54
CA THR A 24 2.41 8.09 -0.51
C THR A 24 2.62 9.50 0.04
N ARG A 25 1.76 9.96 0.96
CA ARG A 25 1.96 11.25 1.64
C ARG A 25 3.18 11.23 2.56
N GLN A 26 3.37 10.15 3.32
CA GLN A 26 4.54 9.99 4.19
C GLN A 26 5.85 9.93 3.40
N LEU A 27 5.85 9.30 2.23
CA LEU A 27 7.03 9.18 1.36
C LEU A 27 7.62 10.51 0.91
N LYS A 28 6.80 11.57 0.83
CA LYS A 28 7.27 12.91 0.44
C LYS A 28 8.28 13.51 1.42
N SER A 29 8.23 13.12 2.70
CA SER A 29 9.11 13.63 3.76
C SER A 29 9.89 12.52 4.48
N ALA A 30 9.74 11.27 4.05
CA ALA A 30 10.30 10.10 4.72
C ALA A 30 11.82 9.97 4.51
N LYS A 31 12.52 9.57 5.58
CA LYS A 31 13.94 9.18 5.52
C LYS A 31 14.10 7.85 4.79
N VAL A 32 15.32 7.54 4.32
CA VAL A 32 15.62 6.31 3.56
C VAL A 32 15.17 5.04 4.30
N SER A 33 15.42 4.95 5.61
CA SER A 33 14.96 3.81 6.44
C SER A 33 13.43 3.67 6.51
N GLU A 34 12.69 4.79 6.52
CA GLU A 34 11.23 4.77 6.53
C GLU A 34 10.64 4.38 5.17
N LYS A 35 11.34 4.69 4.08
CA LYS A 35 10.96 4.27 2.72
C LYS A 35 10.95 2.76 2.58
N SER A 36 11.98 2.05 3.06
CA SER A 36 12.04 0.59 3.03
C SER A 36 10.95 -0.06 3.91
N LEU A 37 10.65 0.53 5.09
CA LEU A 37 9.53 0.09 5.93
C LEU A 37 8.15 0.30 5.26
N ILE A 38 7.98 1.38 4.51
CA ILE A 38 6.77 1.64 3.74
C ILE A 38 6.64 0.64 2.58
N ALA A 39 7.74 0.34 1.88
CA ALA A 39 7.74 -0.65 0.82
C ALA A 39 7.26 -2.02 1.31
N GLU A 40 7.76 -2.47 2.46
CA GLU A 40 7.34 -3.74 3.07
C GLU A 40 5.85 -3.75 3.47
N LYS A 41 5.35 -2.63 4.01
CA LYS A 41 3.91 -2.47 4.33
C LYS A 41 3.03 -2.57 3.09
N ILE A 42 3.48 -2.01 1.97
CA ILE A 42 2.76 -2.09 0.69
C ILE A 42 2.76 -3.53 0.16
N ARG A 43 3.89 -4.25 0.24
CA ARG A 43 3.99 -5.67 -0.15
C ARG A 43 3.01 -6.56 0.63
N ARG A 44 2.90 -6.36 1.95
CA ARG A 44 1.99 -7.14 2.81
C ARG A 44 0.51 -6.83 2.56
N LEU A 45 0.18 -5.59 2.17
CA LEU A 45 -1.22 -5.15 2.04
C LEU A 45 -1.82 -5.46 0.66
N THR A 46 -1.01 -5.42 -0.39
CA THR A 46 -1.48 -5.53 -1.77
C THR A 46 -0.78 -6.70 -2.47
N PRO A 47 -1.52 -7.77 -2.82
CA PRO A 47 -0.96 -8.79 -3.70
C PRO A 47 -0.63 -8.16 -5.06
N GLY A 48 0.58 -8.41 -5.57
CA GLY A 48 1.09 -7.74 -6.78
C GLY A 48 1.53 -6.29 -6.55
N ALA A 49 2.03 -5.98 -5.35
CA ALA A 49 2.53 -4.66 -4.97
C ALA A 49 3.65 -4.09 -5.86
N GLU A 50 4.32 -4.92 -6.67
CA GLU A 50 5.44 -4.56 -7.54
C GLU A 50 5.16 -3.31 -8.39
N ARG A 51 4.02 -3.27 -9.10
CA ARG A 51 3.63 -2.09 -9.89
C ARG A 51 3.40 -0.84 -9.04
N VAL A 52 2.89 -1.02 -7.82
CA VAL A 52 2.65 0.10 -6.90
C VAL A 52 3.97 0.64 -6.36
N LEU A 53 4.92 -0.23 -6.05
CA LEU A 53 6.26 0.15 -5.58
C LEU A 53 7.07 0.83 -6.68
N ALA A 54 7.03 0.31 -7.91
CA ALA A 54 7.66 0.93 -9.07
C ALA A 54 7.12 2.34 -9.32
N ASN A 55 5.79 2.53 -9.29
CA ASN A 55 5.17 3.85 -9.41
C ASN A 55 5.54 4.82 -8.28
N LEU A 56 5.93 4.31 -7.11
CA LEU A 56 6.33 5.11 -5.95
C LEU A 56 7.85 5.34 -5.89
N GLY A 57 8.62 4.82 -6.86
CA GLY A 57 10.09 4.90 -6.85
C GLY A 57 10.73 4.15 -5.69
N LEU A 58 10.04 3.14 -5.16
CA LEU A 58 10.49 2.26 -4.07
C LEU A 58 10.90 0.88 -4.60
N ASP A 59 11.26 0.81 -5.88
CA ASP A 59 11.77 -0.40 -6.51
C ASP A 59 13.23 -0.59 -6.07
N GLU A 60 13.39 -0.88 -4.78
CA GLU A 60 14.64 -1.34 -4.25
C GLU A 60 14.69 -2.86 -4.53
N PRO A 61 15.60 -3.33 -5.41
CA PRO A 61 15.79 -4.75 -5.61
C PRO A 61 16.18 -5.36 -4.27
N VAL A 62 15.51 -6.46 -3.92
CA VAL A 62 15.94 -7.33 -2.82
C VAL A 62 17.34 -7.84 -3.12
#